data_AF-A0A496ZER2-F1
#
_entry.id   AF-A0A496ZER2-F1
#
_cell.length_a   1.000
_cell.length_b   1.000
_cell.length_c   1.000
_cell.angle_alpha   90.00
_cell.angle_beta   90.00
_cell.angle_gamma   90.00
#
_symmetry.space_group_name_H-M   'P 1'
#
loop_
_entity.id
_entity.type
_entity.pdbx_description
1 polymer ?
#
loop_
_entity_poly.entity_id
_entity_poly.type
_entity_poly.pdbx_seq_one_letter_code
_entity_poly.pdbx_strand_id
1 'polypeptide(L)'
;MVIFSAVKLKDLFEKERDYPWQKPETCPRCNSRRLWGHGFAEALFDGYTQPLLLKLYRCPDCGCVTRLRPKGYFKRFQAQVETIRSSIVFKATANRCLPYISRTRQGHWLRALRKRIAAYLTQTFVEGVVAGFDTLLQLGQIPVSRSI
;
A
#
# COMPACT_ATOMS: atom_id res chain seq x y z
N MET A 1 -0.94 -5.52 -12.16
CA MET A 1 -0.90 -4.06 -11.92
C MET A 1 -1.79 -3.70 -10.74
N VAL A 2 -1.54 -2.58 -10.05
CA VAL A 2 -2.39 -2.08 -8.97
C VAL A 2 -2.77 -0.65 -9.29
N ILE A 3 -4.07 -0.34 -9.29
CA ILE A 3 -4.60 1.02 -9.40
C ILE A 3 -5.18 1.40 -8.04
N PHE A 4 -4.86 2.60 -7.57
CA PHE A 4 -5.39 3.10 -6.31
C PHE A 4 -6.71 3.86 -6.52
N SER A 5 -7.77 3.38 -5.89
CA SER A 5 -9.12 3.92 -5.97
C SER A 5 -9.57 4.50 -4.63
N ALA A 6 -10.39 5.55 -4.66
CA ALA A 6 -10.99 6.13 -3.47
C ALA A 6 -12.11 5.19 -2.97
N VAL A 7 -11.81 4.42 -1.93
CA VAL A 7 -12.69 3.37 -1.42
C VAL A 7 -12.69 3.42 0.11
N LYS A 8 -13.87 3.30 0.72
CA LYS A 8 -14.03 3.14 2.17
C LYS A 8 -14.01 1.65 2.50
N LEU A 9 -13.13 1.22 3.41
CA LEU A 9 -13.01 -0.19 3.77
C LEU A 9 -14.30 -0.76 4.39
N LYS A 10 -15.03 0.06 5.14
CA LYS A 10 -16.31 -0.33 5.74
C LYS A 10 -17.31 -0.75 4.66
N ASP A 11 -17.45 0.04 3.61
CA ASP A 11 -18.33 -0.27 2.49
C ASP A 11 -17.89 -1.55 1.75
N LEU A 12 -16.59 -1.82 1.64
CA LEU A 12 -16.09 -3.09 1.07
C LEU A 12 -16.46 -4.29 1.92
N PHE A 13 -16.37 -4.14 3.24
CA PHE A 13 -16.70 -5.20 4.18
C PHE A 13 -18.20 -5.50 4.18
N GLU A 14 -19.04 -4.47 4.17
CA GLU A 14 -20.50 -4.62 4.20
C GLU A 14 -21.09 -5.11 2.87
N LYS A 15 -20.54 -4.64 1.74
CA LYS A 15 -21.09 -4.94 0.40
C LYS A 15 -20.39 -6.09 -0.31
N GLU A 16 -19.20 -6.49 0.14
CA GLU A 16 -18.41 -7.57 -0.44
C GLU A 16 -18.34 -7.53 -1.99
N ARG A 17 -18.98 -8.50 -2.67
CA ARG A 17 -19.00 -8.63 -4.14
C ARG A 17 -19.89 -7.58 -4.82
N ASP A 18 -20.85 -7.03 -4.09
CA ASP A 18 -21.82 -6.05 -4.57
C ASP A 18 -21.32 -4.60 -4.45
N TYR A 19 -20.10 -4.39 -3.94
CA TYR A 19 -19.50 -3.06 -3.94
C TYR A 19 -19.40 -2.51 -5.38
N PRO A 20 -19.89 -1.28 -5.66
CA PRO A 20 -19.94 -0.71 -7.00
C PRO A 20 -18.57 -0.19 -7.45
N TRP A 21 -17.67 -1.10 -7.79
CA TRP A 21 -16.32 -0.75 -8.26
C TRP A 21 -16.37 0.06 -9.56
N GLN A 22 -15.73 1.24 -9.54
CA GLN A 22 -15.51 2.00 -10.77
C GLN A 22 -14.47 1.30 -11.65
N LYS A 23 -14.87 0.93 -12.86
CA LYS A 23 -13.99 0.32 -13.86
C LYS A 23 -12.95 1.36 -14.33
N PRO A 24 -11.65 1.02 -14.38
CA PRO A 24 -10.66 1.88 -15.03
C PRO A 24 -10.98 2.09 -16.51
N GLU A 25 -10.73 3.29 -17.02
CA GLU A 25 -11.01 3.64 -18.42
C GLU A 25 -10.09 2.89 -19.40
N THR A 26 -8.82 2.76 -19.04
CA THR A 26 -7.80 2.13 -19.88
C THR A 26 -6.94 1.14 -19.10
N CYS A 27 -6.37 0.18 -19.83
CA CYS A 27 -5.39 -0.74 -19.30
C CYS A 27 -4.09 0.02 -18.97
N PRO A 28 -3.55 -0.10 -17.75
CA PRO A 28 -2.32 0.59 -17.36
C PRO A 28 -1.05 0.04 -18.04
N ARG A 29 -1.17 -1.00 -18.88
CA ARG A 29 -0.06 -1.62 -19.60
C ARG A 29 -0.05 -1.28 -21.09
N CYS A 30 -1.18 -1.41 -21.77
CA CYS A 30 -1.27 -1.21 -23.24
C CYS A 30 -2.26 -0.12 -23.65
N ASN A 31 -2.83 0.62 -22.70
CA ASN A 31 -3.81 1.69 -22.93
C ASN A 31 -5.13 1.27 -23.60
N SER A 32 -5.38 -0.02 -23.82
CA SER A 32 -6.65 -0.51 -24.34
C SER A 32 -7.83 -0.17 -23.42
N ARG A 33 -8.97 0.20 -24.02
CA ARG A 33 -10.24 0.47 -23.32
C ARG A 33 -11.06 -0.80 -23.05
N ARG A 34 -10.62 -1.97 -23.51
CA ARG A 34 -11.36 -3.24 -23.46
C ARG A 34 -11.22 -3.99 -22.13
N LEU A 35 -11.18 -3.28 -21.00
CA LEU A 35 -11.08 -3.93 -19.69
C LEU A 35 -12.40 -4.65 -19.34
N TRP A 36 -12.30 -5.89 -18.88
CA TRP A 36 -13.43 -6.69 -18.40
C TRP A 36 -13.19 -7.18 -16.97
N GLY A 37 -14.29 -7.40 -16.24
CA GLY A 37 -14.24 -7.88 -14.85
C GLY A 37 -13.69 -9.30 -14.81
N HIS A 38 -12.61 -9.51 -14.06
CA HIS A 38 -11.93 -10.80 -13.96
C HIS A 38 -12.30 -11.58 -12.68
N GLY A 39 -12.79 -10.88 -11.66
CA GLY A 39 -13.15 -11.47 -10.38
C GLY A 39 -12.70 -10.60 -9.22
N PHE A 40 -12.34 -11.23 -8.10
CA PHE A 40 -11.90 -10.57 -6.89
C PHE A 40 -10.63 -11.23 -6.36
N ALA A 41 -9.84 -10.46 -5.62
CA ALA A 41 -8.72 -10.97 -4.83
C ALA A 41 -8.92 -10.56 -3.36
N GLU A 42 -8.68 -11.48 -2.46
CA GLU A 42 -8.67 -11.21 -1.03
C GLU A 42 -7.45 -10.37 -0.62
N ALA A 43 -7.66 -9.44 0.29
CA ALA A 43 -6.59 -8.68 0.93
C ALA A 43 -6.92 -8.40 2.40
N LEU A 44 -5.93 -8.63 3.26
CA LEU A 44 -6.02 -8.29 4.67
C LEU A 44 -5.82 -6.78 4.89
N PHE A 45 -6.61 -6.21 5.80
CA PHE A 45 -6.53 -4.83 6.26
C PHE A 45 -6.62 -4.80 7.79
N ASP A 46 -5.84 -3.92 8.41
CA ASP A 46 -5.90 -3.74 9.86
C ASP A 46 -7.32 -3.29 10.28
N GLY A 47 -7.83 -3.86 11.38
CA GLY A 47 -9.18 -3.58 11.89
C GLY A 47 -10.29 -4.50 11.37
N TYR A 48 -9.97 -5.47 10.50
CA TYR A 48 -10.94 -6.44 9.97
C TYR A 48 -10.51 -7.87 10.34
N THR A 49 -11.46 -8.69 10.75
CA THR A 49 -11.24 -10.08 11.16
C THR A 49 -11.14 -11.05 9.98
N GLN A 50 -11.61 -10.63 8.80
CA GLN A 50 -11.56 -11.40 7.56
C GLN A 50 -10.96 -10.58 6.41
N PRO A 51 -10.42 -11.23 5.36
CA PRO A 51 -9.96 -10.53 4.16
C PRO A 51 -11.09 -9.79 3.46
N LEU A 52 -10.77 -8.62 2.89
CA LEU A 52 -11.71 -7.85 2.06
C LEU A 52 -11.50 -8.18 0.58
N LEU A 53 -12.59 -8.20 -0.18
CA LEU A 53 -12.56 -8.47 -1.62
C LEU A 53 -12.19 -7.22 -2.41
N LEU A 54 -11.12 -7.32 -3.19
CA LEU A 54 -10.66 -6.27 -4.10
C LEU A 54 -10.93 -6.65 -5.55
N LYS A 55 -11.56 -5.75 -6.32
CA LYS A 55 -11.90 -6.03 -7.72
C LYS A 55 -10.68 -6.22 -8.60
N LEU A 56 -10.77 -7.22 -9.48
CA LEU A 56 -9.82 -7.48 -10.56
C LEU A 56 -10.45 -7.16 -11.92
N TYR A 57 -9.67 -6.51 -12.77
CA TYR A 57 -9.95 -6.33 -14.19
C TYR A 57 -8.85 -6.97 -15.02
N ARG A 58 -9.21 -7.61 -16.14
CA ARG A 58 -8.26 -8.17 -17.09
C ARG A 58 -8.35 -7.40 -18.40
N CYS A 59 -7.21 -7.15 -19.01
CA CYS A 59 -7.13 -6.67 -20.39
C CYS A 59 -7.04 -7.88 -21.34
N PRO A 60 -7.93 -8.01 -22.32
CA PRO A 60 -7.89 -9.12 -23.29
C PRO A 60 -6.73 -8.94 -24.27
N ASP A 61 -6.35 -7.70 -24.59
CA ASP A 61 -5.35 -7.43 -25.63
C ASP A 61 -3.90 -7.68 -25.16
N CYS A 62 -3.59 -7.50 -23.88
CA CYS A 62 -2.24 -7.73 -23.33
C CYS A 62 -2.19 -8.72 -22.15
N GLY A 63 -3.33 -9.33 -21.80
CA GLY A 63 -3.46 -10.27 -20.68
C GLY A 63 -3.27 -9.65 -19.28
N CYS A 64 -3.01 -8.35 -19.16
CA CYS A 64 -2.70 -7.71 -17.89
C CYS A 64 -3.88 -7.80 -16.91
N VAL A 65 -3.62 -8.28 -15.69
CA VAL A 65 -4.58 -8.24 -14.57
C VAL A 65 -4.28 -7.04 -13.67
N THR A 66 -5.30 -6.24 -13.43
CA THR A 66 -5.25 -5.02 -12.61
C THR A 66 -6.12 -5.19 -11.38
N ARG A 67 -5.53 -5.02 -10.20
CA ARG A 67 -6.23 -5.03 -8.92
C ARG A 67 -6.52 -3.59 -8.50
N LEU A 68 -7.76 -3.30 -8.11
CA LEU A 68 -8.11 -2.03 -7.49
C LEU A 68 -7.81 -2.09 -5.99
N ARG A 69 -7.02 -1.15 -5.49
CA ARG A 69 -6.64 -1.08 -4.08
C ARG A 69 -7.09 0.27 -3.50
N PRO A 70 -7.54 0.33 -2.23
CA PRO A 70 -7.85 1.60 -1.58
C PRO A 70 -6.65 2.55 -1.57
N LYS A 71 -6.90 3.82 -1.87
CA LYS A 71 -5.92 4.92 -1.69
C LYS A 71 -5.49 5.00 -0.21
N GLY A 72 -4.26 5.48 0.02
CA GLY A 72 -3.68 5.55 1.36
C GLY A 72 -3.06 4.25 1.87
N TYR A 73 -2.94 3.22 1.01
CA TYR A 73 -2.21 1.99 1.31
C TYR A 73 -1.08 1.76 0.31
N PHE A 74 -0.01 1.10 0.72
CA PHE A 74 0.95 0.53 -0.22
C PHE A 74 0.42 -0.77 -0.83
N LYS A 75 0.91 -1.14 -2.03
CA LYS A 75 0.41 -2.29 -2.83
C LYS A 75 0.29 -3.62 -2.08
N ARG A 76 1.11 -3.84 -1.04
CA ARG A 76 1.22 -5.11 -0.28
C ARG A 76 1.09 -4.95 1.24
N PHE A 77 0.57 -3.81 1.71
CA PHE A 77 0.56 -3.49 3.15
C PHE A 77 -0.85 -3.44 3.70
N GLN A 78 -1.07 -4.13 4.82
CA GLN A 78 -2.35 -4.20 5.53
C GLN A 78 -2.66 -2.88 6.28
N ALA A 79 -1.61 -2.18 6.72
CA ALA A 79 -1.69 -0.88 7.37
C ALA A 79 -1.76 0.26 6.35
N GLN A 80 -2.42 1.35 6.74
CA GLN A 80 -2.37 2.61 5.99
C GLN A 80 -0.95 3.17 5.98
N VAL A 81 -0.62 3.90 4.91
CA VAL A 81 0.63 4.65 4.79
C VAL A 81 0.82 5.57 5.99
N GLU A 82 -0.26 6.27 6.40
CA GLU A 82 -0.22 7.18 7.54
C GLU A 82 0.09 6.44 8.84
N THR A 83 -0.59 5.32 9.11
CA THR A 83 -0.31 4.49 10.29
C THR A 83 1.15 4.02 10.35
N ILE A 84 1.71 3.61 9.22
CA ILE A 84 3.13 3.23 9.12
C ILE A 84 4.01 4.44 9.43
N ARG A 85 3.71 5.62 8.86
CA ARG A 85 4.45 6.85 9.11
C ARG A 85 4.38 7.25 10.59
N SER A 86 3.20 7.26 11.20
CA SER A 86 3.02 7.56 12.62
C SER A 86 3.81 6.60 13.51
N SER A 87 3.87 5.31 13.15
CA SER A 87 4.71 4.32 13.85
C SER A 87 6.19 4.70 13.83
N ILE A 88 6.70 5.12 12.66
CA ILE A 88 8.09 5.57 12.52
C ILE A 88 8.34 6.85 13.32
N VAL A 89 7.43 7.83 13.24
CA VAL A 89 7.51 9.09 13.99
C VAL A 89 7.56 8.81 15.49
N PHE A 90 6.60 8.05 16.02
CA PHE A 90 6.53 7.74 17.45
C PHE A 90 7.77 6.98 17.94
N LYS A 91 8.34 6.12 17.09
CA LYS A 91 9.59 5.42 17.39
C LYS A 91 10.80 6.35 17.35
N ALA A 92 10.83 7.34 16.46
CA ALA A 92 11.92 8.31 16.36
C ALA A 92 11.88 9.33 17.51
N THR A 93 10.70 9.82 17.89
CA THR A 93 10.55 10.90 18.89
C THR A 93 10.50 10.39 20.32
N ALA A 94 9.81 9.27 20.57
CA ALA A 94 9.58 8.76 21.92
C ALA A 94 10.30 7.43 22.20
N ASN A 95 11.05 6.89 21.24
CA ASN A 95 11.66 5.55 21.29
C ASN A 95 10.65 4.42 21.62
N ARG A 96 9.36 4.64 21.38
CA ARG A 96 8.26 3.72 21.69
C ARG A 96 7.58 3.22 20.43
N CYS A 97 6.90 2.08 20.55
CA CYS A 97 6.06 1.53 19.48
C CYS A 97 4.60 1.87 19.78
N LEU A 98 3.79 2.03 18.73
CA LEU A 98 2.33 2.19 18.89
C LEU A 98 1.75 0.95 19.58
N PRO A 99 0.93 1.11 20.63
CA PRO A 99 0.49 -0.03 21.45
C PRO A 99 -0.48 -0.96 20.71
N TYR A 100 -1.25 -0.44 19.76
CA TYR A 100 -2.28 -1.17 19.01
C TYR A 100 -1.74 -1.89 17.75
N ILE A 101 -0.43 -1.83 17.49
CA ILE A 101 0.20 -2.54 16.37
C ILE A 101 1.30 -3.43 16.94
N SER A 102 1.40 -4.67 16.44
CA SER A 102 2.49 -5.57 16.80
C SER A 102 3.86 -4.89 16.71
N ARG A 103 4.63 -4.94 17.80
CA ARG A 103 6.02 -4.42 17.86
C ARG A 103 6.88 -5.03 16.76
N THR A 104 6.67 -6.29 16.42
CA THR A 104 7.38 -7.00 15.35
C THR A 104 7.14 -6.36 13.98
N ARG A 105 5.88 -6.06 13.63
CA ARG A 105 5.54 -5.37 12.37
C ARG A 105 6.20 -4.00 12.30
N GLN A 106 6.09 -3.21 13.35
CA GLN A 106 6.72 -1.88 13.43
C GLN A 106 8.24 -1.94 13.29
N GLY A 107 8.88 -2.91 13.97
CA GLY A 107 10.32 -3.15 13.84
C GLY A 107 10.73 -3.61 12.44
N HIS A 108 9.88 -4.37 11.72
CA HIS A 108 10.14 -4.69 10.31
C HIS A 108 10.05 -3.46 9.41
N TRP A 109 9.08 -2.57 9.62
CA TRP A 109 8.96 -1.32 8.87
C TRP A 109 10.20 -0.44 9.05
N LEU A 110 10.62 -0.20 10.29
CA LEU A 110 11.78 0.64 10.57
C LEU A 110 13.08 0.07 9.99
N ARG A 111 13.31 -1.24 10.11
CA ARG A 111 14.49 -1.90 9.52
C ARG A 111 14.51 -1.78 8.00
N ALA A 112 13.36 -2.02 7.35
CA ALA A 112 13.24 -1.90 5.91
C ALA A 112 13.50 -0.45 5.45
N LEU A 113 12.93 0.53 6.15
CA LEU A 113 13.13 1.95 5.88
C LEU A 113 14.61 2.35 5.95
N ARG A 114 15.32 2.00 7.02
CA ARG A 114 16.76 2.29 7.14
C ARG A 114 17.56 1.73 5.98
N LYS A 115 17.27 0.48 5.58
CA LYS A 115 17.92 -0.17 4.44
C LYS A 115 17.66 0.60 3.14
N ARG A 116 16.43 1.09 2.95
CA ARG A 116 16.04 1.85 1.76
C ARG A 116 16.58 3.26 1.73
N ILE A 117 16.67 3.95 2.87
CA ILE A 117 17.36 5.23 2.98
C ILE A 117 18.81 5.07 2.52
N ALA A 118 19.54 4.10 3.06
CA ALA A 118 20.93 3.85 2.66
C ALA A 118 21.08 3.53 1.16
N ALA A 119 20.12 2.82 0.57
CA ALA A 119 20.17 2.42 -0.84
C ALA A 119 19.81 3.54 -1.83
N TYR A 120 18.86 4.41 -1.48
CA TYR A 120 18.32 5.41 -2.43
C TYR A 120 18.74 6.84 -2.10
N LEU A 121 18.94 7.18 -0.82
CA LEU A 121 19.30 8.52 -0.37
C LEU A 121 20.79 8.62 0.01
N THR A 122 21.53 7.52 -0.16
CA THR A 122 22.97 7.37 0.14
C THR A 122 23.32 7.48 1.63
N GLN A 123 24.60 7.30 1.95
CA GLN A 123 25.11 7.36 3.33
C GLN A 123 25.19 8.78 3.89
N THR A 124 25.06 9.82 3.04
CA THR A 124 25.14 11.22 3.47
C THR A 124 23.79 11.77 3.95
N PHE A 125 22.73 10.96 3.93
CA PHE A 125 21.41 11.39 4.38
C PHE A 125 21.35 11.49 5.92
N VAL A 126 21.34 12.73 6.42
CA VAL A 126 21.42 13.03 7.87
C VAL A 126 20.11 13.49 8.50
N GLU A 127 19.05 13.71 7.71
CA GLU A 127 17.77 14.27 8.18
C GLU A 127 16.92 13.28 9.01
N GLY A 128 17.40 12.05 9.17
CA GLY A 128 16.79 11.03 10.02
C GLY A 128 15.65 10.24 9.36
N VAL A 129 15.17 9.23 10.07
CA VAL A 129 14.27 8.22 9.48
C VAL A 129 12.91 8.77 9.05
N VAL A 130 12.38 9.80 9.71
CA VAL A 130 11.09 10.40 9.33
C VAL A 130 11.21 11.14 8.01
N ALA A 131 12.20 12.03 7.88
CA ALA A 131 12.47 12.72 6.62
C ALA A 131 12.75 11.71 5.49
N GLY A 132 13.56 10.68 5.77
CA GLY A 132 13.85 9.64 4.79
C GLY A 132 12.62 8.86 4.33
N PHE A 133 11.61 8.68 5.19
CA PHE A 133 10.33 8.10 4.77
C PHE A 133 9.62 9.00 3.76
N ASP A 134 9.52 10.29 4.05
CA ASP A 134 8.81 11.27 3.22
C ASP A 134 9.53 11.48 1.88
N THR A 135 10.86 11.60 1.87
CA THR A 135 11.66 11.73 0.65
C THR A 135 11.51 10.51 -0.25
N LEU A 136 11.58 9.29 0.30
CA LEU A 136 11.33 8.08 -0.48
C LEU A 136 9.92 8.05 -1.07
N LEU A 137 8.92 8.48 -0.30
CA LEU A 137 7.55 8.53 -0.77
C LEU A 137 7.37 9.52 -1.93
N GLN A 138 8.00 10.70 -1.85
CA GLN A 138 8.04 11.71 -2.92
C GLN A 138 8.73 11.18 -4.19
N LEU A 139 9.77 10.35 -4.05
CA LEU A 139 10.43 9.65 -5.15
C LEU A 139 9.61 8.48 -5.74
N GLY A 140 8.35 8.31 -5.35
CA GLY A 140 7.46 7.24 -5.81
C GLY A 140 7.85 5.85 -5.27
N GLN A 141 8.75 5.80 -4.28
CA GLN A 141 9.17 4.55 -3.65
C GLN A 141 8.19 4.14 -2.54
N ILE A 142 8.16 2.84 -2.22
CA ILE A 142 7.50 2.35 -1.00
C ILE A 142 8.56 2.34 0.11
N PRO A 143 8.53 3.28 1.07
CA PRO A 143 9.67 3.51 1.98
C PRO A 143 10.00 2.31 2.85
N VAL A 144 9.01 1.47 3.16
CA VAL A 144 9.14 0.30 4.04
C VAL A 144 9.11 -1.03 3.29
N SER A 145 9.29 -1.02 1.96
CA SER A 145 9.39 -2.27 1.18
C SER A 145 10.61 -3.07 1.60
N ARG A 146 10.49 -4.41 1.58
CA ARG A 146 11.62 -5.31 1.85
C ARG A 146 12.56 -5.45 0.64
N SER A 147 12.04 -5.25 -0.57
CA SER A 147 12.84 -5.22 -1.79
C SER A 147 13.58 -3.89 -1.88
N ILE A 148 14.80 -3.91 -2.43
CA ILE A 148 15.49 -2.74 -2.97
C ILE A 148 15.25 -2.79 -4.47
#